data_AF-A0A924H9N6-F1
#
_entry.id   AF-A0A924H9N6-F1
#
_cell.length_a   1.000
_cell.length_b   1.000
_cell.length_c   1.000
_cell.angle_alpha   90.00
_cell.angle_beta   90.00
_cell.angle_gamma   90.00
#
_symmetry.space_group_name_H-M   'P 1'
#
loop_
_entity.id
_entity.type
_entity.pdbx_description
1 polymer ?
#
loop_
_entity_poly.entity_id
_entity_poly.type
_entity_poly.pdbx_seq_one_letter_code
_entity_poly.pdbx_strand_id
1 'polypeptide(L)' 'MPLDWKEIANRARSFSKDWQHVESEDADAKTFWDEFFDIFGIKRRKVATFERRVKKVDSKDGYIDLLWKGT' A
#
# COMPACT_ATOMS: atom_id res chain seq x y z
N MET A 1 -14.90 -13.86 7.41
CA MET A 1 -13.84 -14.81 7.76
C MET A 1 -12.53 -14.25 7.26
N PRO A 2 -11.41 -14.39 7.98
CA PRO A 2 -10.09 -14.05 7.46
C PRO A 2 -9.81 -14.88 6.19
N LEU A 3 -9.08 -14.31 5.23
CA LEU A 3 -8.67 -15.03 4.03
C LEU A 3 -7.79 -16.23 4.42
N ASP A 4 -7.93 -17.33 3.69
CA ASP A 4 -7.03 -18.47 3.83
C ASP A 4 -5.65 -18.16 3.22
N TRP A 5 -4.61 -18.82 3.72
CA TRP A 5 -3.24 -18.64 3.24
C TRP A 5 -3.11 -18.99 1.76
N LYS A 6 -3.84 -20.00 1.27
CA LYS A 6 -3.79 -20.33 -0.17
C LYS A 6 -4.30 -19.19 -1.04
N GLU A 7 -5.35 -18.51 -0.58
CA GLU A 7 -5.94 -17.38 -1.27
C GLU A 7 -5.00 -16.17 -1.27
N ILE A 8 -4.42 -15.83 -0.12
CA ILE A 8 -3.41 -14.75 -0.02
C ILE A 8 -2.23 -15.04 -0.95
N ALA A 9 -1.72 -16.28 -0.96
CA ALA A 9 -0.60 -16.67 -1.83
C ALA A 9 -0.94 -16.57 -3.32
N ASN A 10 -2.18 -16.88 -3.71
CA ASN A 10 -2.62 -16.73 -5.10
C ASN A 10 -2.72 -15.25 -5.50
N ARG A 11 -3.32 -14.41 -4.65
CA ARG A 11 -3.41 -12.96 -4.88
C ARG A 11 -2.04 -12.31 -4.99
N ALA A 12 -1.11 -12.67 -4.09
CA ALA A 12 0.26 -12.16 -4.12
C ALA A 12 1.00 -12.51 -5.43
N ARG A 13 0.79 -13.72 -5.95
CA ARG A 13 1.36 -14.12 -7.24
C ARG A 13 0.75 -13.36 -8.42
N SER A 14 -0.56 -13.09 -8.40
CA SER A 14 -1.19 -12.26 -9.44
C SER A 14 -0.62 -10.85 -9.40
N PHE A 15 -0.67 -10.22 -8.23
CA PHE A 15 -0.13 -8.89 -8.00
C PHE A 15 1.31 -8.76 -8.50
N SER A 16 2.20 -9.70 -8.15
CA SER A 16 3.59 -9.66 -8.62
C SER A 16 3.73 -9.73 -10.13
N LYS A 17 2.82 -10.40 -10.84
CA LYS A 17 2.83 -10.47 -12.32
C LYS A 17 2.25 -9.21 -12.93
N ASP A 18 1.17 -8.70 -12.37
CA ASP A 18 0.46 -7.52 -12.87
C ASP A 18 1.35 -6.27 -12.76
N TRP A 19 2.19 -6.20 -11.71
CA TRP A 19 3.09 -5.08 -11.45
C TRP A 19 4.52 -5.24 -11.99
N GLN A 20 4.83 -6.35 -12.67
CA GLN A 20 6.21 -6.68 -13.07
C GLN A 20 6.84 -5.70 -14.10
N HIS A 21 6.01 -4.95 -14.81
CA HIS A 21 6.43 -4.03 -15.89
C HIS A 21 5.99 -2.58 -15.63
N VAL A 22 5.56 -2.26 -14.41
CA VAL A 22 5.17 -0.90 -14.07
C VAL A 22 6.43 -0.09 -13.78
N GLU A 23 6.61 0.99 -14.53
CA GLU A 23 7.83 1.83 -14.48
C GLU A 23 7.56 3.22 -13.90
N SER A 24 6.28 3.64 -13.77
CA SER A 24 5.90 4.98 -13.34
C SER A 24 5.41 5.00 -11.89
N GLU A 25 6.31 5.34 -10.96
CA GLU A 25 5.99 5.42 -9.53
C GLU A 25 4.90 6.46 -9.23
N ASP A 26 4.99 7.66 -9.82
CA ASP A 26 4.06 8.77 -9.54
C ASP A 26 2.62 8.50 -10.02
N ALA A 27 2.47 7.82 -11.15
CA ALA A 27 1.15 7.54 -11.70
C ALA A 27 0.44 6.39 -10.96
N ASP A 28 1.21 5.40 -10.52
CA ASP A 28 0.67 4.12 -10.09
C ASP A 28 0.74 3.89 -8.58
N ALA A 29 1.44 4.72 -7.81
CA ALA A 29 1.61 4.54 -6.36
C ALA A 29 0.29 4.37 -5.59
N LYS A 30 -0.75 5.15 -5.92
CA LYS A 30 -2.06 5.04 -5.23
C LYS A 30 -2.74 3.70 -5.50
N THR A 31 -2.72 3.25 -6.76
CA THR A 31 -3.28 1.97 -7.20
C THR A 31 -2.48 0.80 -6.64
N PHE A 32 -1.14 0.90 -6.64
CA PHE A 32 -0.23 -0.10 -6.08
C PHE A 32 -0.61 -0.45 -4.65
N TRP A 33 -0.73 0.58 -3.81
CA TRP A 33 -1.07 0.37 -2.41
C TRP A 33 -2.49 -0.17 -2.23
N ASP A 34 -3.46 0.31 -3.01
CA ASP A 34 -4.84 -0.22 -2.97
C ASP A 34 -4.86 -1.72 -3.28
N GLU A 35 -4.20 -2.16 -4.34
CA GLU A 35 -4.14 -3.56 -4.76
C GLU A 35 -3.27 -4.42 -3.83
N PHE A 36 -2.18 -3.88 -3.30
CA PHE A 36 -1.33 -4.56 -2.33
C PHE A 36 -2.10 -4.93 -1.05
N PHE A 37 -2.91 -4.02 -0.50
CA PHE A 37 -3.72 -4.35 0.68
C PHE A 37 -4.87 -5.33 0.36
N ASP A 38 -5.36 -5.36 -0.88
CA ASP A 38 -6.40 -6.30 -1.28
C ASP A 38 -5.92 -7.76 -1.32
N ILE A 39 -4.60 -8.00 -1.46
CA ILE A 39 -3.98 -9.33 -1.25
C ILE A 39 -4.39 -9.91 0.10
N PHE A 40 -4.49 -9.06 1.12
CA PHE A 40 -4.86 -9.43 2.49
C PHE A 40 -6.35 -9.23 2.80
N GLY A 41 -7.15 -8.82 1.81
CA GLY A 41 -8.57 -8.48 1.99
C GLY A 41 -8.77 -7.22 2.84
N ILE A 42 -7.76 -6.37 2.93
CA ILE A 42 -7.78 -5.14 3.71
C ILE A 42 -8.09 -3.99 2.76
N LYS A 43 -9.15 -3.23 3.06
CA LYS A 43 -9.38 -1.97 2.35
C LYS A 43 -8.41 -0.93 2.88
N ARG A 44 -7.60 -0.32 1.99
CA ARG A 44 -6.63 0.75 2.30
C ARG A 44 -7.18 1.83 3.24
N ARG A 45 -8.44 2.27 3.03
CA ARG A 45 -9.14 3.28 3.86
C ARG A 45 -9.24 2.91 5.35
N LYS A 46 -9.10 1.64 5.72
CA LYS A 46 -9.15 1.16 7.12
C LYS A 46 -7.80 1.21 7.83
N VAL A 47 -6.68 1.22 7.10
CA VAL A 47 -5.34 1.02 7.68
C VAL A 47 -4.40 2.20 7.45
N ALA A 48 -4.58 2.96 6.37
CA ALA A 48 -3.60 3.94 5.94
C ALA A 48 -4.20 5.32 5.69
N THR A 49 -3.48 6.36 6.12
CA THR A 49 -3.66 7.74 5.65
C THR A 49 -2.55 8.06 4.66
N PHE A 50 -2.92 8.61 3.50
CA PHE A 50 -1.98 9.05 2.47
C PHE A 50 -1.60 10.51 2.66
N GLU A 51 -0.44 10.89 2.13
CA GLU A 51 0.02 12.28 2.04
C GLU A 51 0.03 12.99 3.42
N ARG A 52 0.42 12.24 4.46
CA ARG A 52 0.49 12.83 5.80
C ARG A 52 1.69 13.78 5.83
N ARG A 53 1.40 15.08 5.93
CA ARG A 53 2.43 16.09 6.22
C ARG A 53 3.04 15.80 7.60
N VAL A 54 4.35 15.70 7.62
CA VAL A 54 5.15 15.50 8.84
C VAL A 54 6.23 16.55 8.94
N LYS A 55 6.58 16.91 10.17
CA LYS A 55 7.83 17.63 10.43
C LYS A 55 8.94 16.62 10.58
N LYS A 56 9.96 16.76 9.74
CA LYS A 56 11.20 15.99 9.84
C LYS A 56 12.01 16.48 11.05
N VAL A 57 12.99 15.68 11.46
CA VAL A 57 13.87 15.99 12.61
C VAL A 57 14.63 17.30 12.42
N ASP A 58 14.91 17.68 11.16
CA ASP A 58 15.55 18.95 10.78
C ASP A 58 14.57 20.13 10.68
N SER A 59 13.36 20.00 11.25
CA SER A 59 12.28 20.99 11.21
C SER A 59 11.74 21.34 9.82
N LYS A 60 12.13 20.61 8.78
CA LYS A 60 11.55 20.75 7.44
C LYS A 60 10.24 19.99 7.31
N ASP A 61 9.41 20.47 6.40
CA ASP A 61 8.21 19.76 5.99
C ASP A 61 8.56 18.59 5.08
N GLY A 62 7.87 17.48 5.30
CA GLY A 62 7.91 16.30 4.44
C GLY A 62 6.53 15.68 4.31
N TYR A 63 6.41 14.77 3.36
CA TYR A 63 5.23 13.96 3.16
C TYR A 63 5.59 12.49 3.36
N ILE A 64 4.67 11.76 3.99
CA ILE A 64 4.69 10.31 4.03
C ILE A 64 3.64 9.83 3.04
N ASP A 65 4.06 9.00 2.09
CA ASP A 65 3.17 8.44 1.07
C ASP A 65 2.10 7.56 1.71
N LEU A 66 2.51 6.68 2.62
CA LEU A 66 1.61 5.82 3.37
C LEU A 66 1.99 5.73 4.84
N LEU A 67 1.09 6.15 5.72
CA LEU A 67 1.23 5.96 7.16
C LEU A 67 0.22 4.96 7.68
N TRP A 68 0.70 3.79 8.09
CA TRP A 68 -0.06 2.84 8.91
C TRP A 68 0.38 2.99 10.37
N LYS A 69 -0.51 3.51 11.21
CA LYS A 69 -0.21 3.80 12.63
C LYS A 69 -0.12 2.56 13.52
N GLY A 70 -0.42 1.37 12.99
CA GLY A 70 -0.64 0.17 13.78
C GLY A 70 -1.85 0.29 14.72
N THR A 71 -2.16 -0.80 15.40
CA THR A 71 -3.00 -0.85 16.60
C THR A 71 -2.15 -1.32 17.75
#